data_AF-A0A015KD00-F1
#
_entry.id   AF-A0A015KD00-F1
#
_cell.length_a   1.000
_cell.length_b   1.000
_cell.length_c   1.000
_cell.angle_alpha   90.00
_cell.angle_beta   90.00
_cell.angle_gamma   90.00
#
_symmetry.space_group_name_H-M   'P 1'
#
loop_
_entity.id
_entity.type
_entity.pdbx_description
1 polymer ?
#
loop_
_entity_poly.entity_id
_entity_poly.type
_entity_poly.pdbx_seq_one_letter_code
_entity_poly.pdbx_strand_id
1 'polypeptide(L)'
;MIIDWANKFINLFTPIADTEMKYPKLHNWQHHIIDAIRNYGAINGFTTETYESLHKFYIKAPYRMSNRRDATSQIINLVRHDSILNYLQKITSPPSIKKHRQIRTLGGIEGSFTLDTFNDFVDEYRTTHFLALEAEKAFEVLIDSLNQYFDLIENITNKDIEATIIKWYTSAFIREVDTIRAKSNYYNAPAFSDIAINMNKEEAEKYNTIDGVCFAKILMLFGLKIPSHDEQELALVHWYDFKYNDLHCLFKYDCSYVKRIPMFTVIAIESIIEPVHIIPCFNKTNEYFVNYFIF
;
A
#
# COMPACT_ATOMS: atom_id res chain seq x y z
N MET A 1 -5.00 16.30 29.61
CA MET A 1 -4.67 17.17 28.46
C MET A 1 -5.92 17.70 27.74
N ILE A 2 -6.74 16.86 27.08
CA ILE A 2 -7.94 17.34 26.34
C ILE A 2 -9.03 17.88 27.29
N ILE A 3 -9.33 17.17 28.38
CA ILE A 3 -10.33 17.61 29.38
C ILE A 3 -9.88 18.91 30.06
N ASP A 4 -8.60 19.01 30.44
CA ASP A 4 -8.06 20.22 31.07
C ASP A 4 -8.12 21.44 30.15
N TRP A 5 -7.85 21.23 28.85
CA TRP A 5 -8.02 22.28 27.85
C TRP A 5 -9.49 22.69 27.70
N ALA A 6 -10.41 21.73 27.62
CA ALA A 6 -11.85 22.01 27.48
C ALA A 6 -12.40 22.79 28.67
N ASN A 7 -12.00 22.42 29.90
CA ASN A 7 -12.40 23.13 31.11
C ASN A 7 -11.86 24.57 31.14
N LYS A 8 -10.59 24.78 30.74
CA LYS A 8 -10.01 26.12 30.62
C LYS A 8 -10.72 26.95 29.55
N PHE A 9 -11.04 26.35 28.40
CA PHE A 9 -11.76 26.99 27.32
C PHE A 9 -13.16 27.44 27.74
N ILE A 10 -13.91 26.57 28.44
CA ILE A 10 -15.23 26.92 28.98
C ILE A 10 -15.09 28.12 29.93
N ASN A 11 -14.20 28.04 30.92
CA ASN A 11 -14.04 29.11 31.92
C ASN A 11 -13.65 30.47 31.31
N LEU A 12 -12.87 30.48 30.23
CA LEU A 12 -12.45 31.73 29.55
C LEU A 12 -13.59 32.41 28.79
N PHE A 13 -14.50 31.63 28.20
CA PHE A 13 -15.52 32.16 27.29
C PHE A 13 -16.95 32.18 27.88
N THR A 14 -17.18 31.53 29.02
CA THR A 14 -18.45 31.62 29.77
C THR A 14 -18.91 33.07 30.01
N PRO A 15 -18.03 34.05 30.34
CA PRO A 15 -18.47 35.44 30.55
C PRO A 15 -18.91 36.16 29.26
N ILE A 16 -18.54 35.62 28.10
CA ILE A 16 -18.76 36.24 26.78
C ILE A 16 -19.91 35.55 26.04
N ALA A 17 -20.20 34.28 26.35
CA ALA A 17 -21.18 33.47 25.65
C ALA A 17 -22.55 33.49 26.36
N ASP A 18 -23.57 33.95 25.65
CA ASP A 18 -24.97 33.97 26.12
C ASP A 18 -25.57 32.57 26.38
N THR A 19 -24.90 31.51 25.92
CA THR A 19 -25.38 30.11 25.98
C THR A 19 -24.77 29.31 27.12
N GLU A 20 -24.02 29.94 28.04
CA GLU A 20 -23.26 29.28 29.11
C GLU A 20 -22.33 28.17 28.59
N MET A 21 -21.88 28.29 27.33
CA MET A 21 -21.03 27.31 26.64
C MET A 21 -21.66 25.90 26.51
N LYS A 22 -22.99 25.78 26.58
CA LYS A 22 -23.71 24.50 26.45
C LYS A 22 -23.90 24.05 25.00
N TYR A 23 -22.79 23.83 24.29
CA TYR A 23 -22.82 23.32 22.93
C TYR A 23 -22.78 21.79 22.90
N PRO A 24 -23.66 21.10 22.15
CA PRO A 24 -23.63 19.64 22.04
C PRO A 24 -22.27 19.08 21.59
N LYS A 25 -21.59 19.78 20.68
CA LYS A 25 -20.24 19.40 20.22
C LYS A 25 -19.19 19.51 21.33
N LEU A 26 -19.28 20.55 22.17
CA LEU A 26 -18.36 20.77 23.28
C LEU A 26 -18.60 19.74 24.40
N HIS A 27 -19.87 19.43 24.69
CA HIS A 27 -20.25 18.37 25.61
C HIS A 27 -19.70 17.00 25.17
N ASN A 28 -19.85 16.66 23.89
CA ASN A 28 -19.29 15.44 23.31
C ASN A 28 -17.75 15.39 23.43
N TRP A 29 -17.08 16.51 23.15
CA TRP A 29 -15.64 16.67 23.32
C TRP A 29 -15.16 16.51 24.76
N GLN A 30 -15.92 16.98 25.74
CA GLN A 30 -15.53 16.91 27.15
C GLN A 30 -15.76 15.53 27.75
N HIS A 31 -16.87 14.86 27.41
CA HIS A 31 -17.32 13.67 28.13
C HIS A 31 -17.16 12.36 27.37
N HIS A 32 -17.20 12.37 26.04
CA HIS A 32 -17.32 11.12 25.28
C HIS A 32 -16.15 10.87 24.32
N ILE A 33 -15.34 11.89 24.01
CA ILE A 33 -14.29 11.77 23.00
C ILE A 33 -13.20 10.76 23.37
N ILE A 34 -12.82 10.69 24.65
CA ILE A 34 -11.80 9.76 25.14
C ILE A 34 -12.34 8.32 25.09
N ASP A 35 -13.58 8.12 25.51
CA ASP A 35 -14.22 6.81 25.46
C ASP A 35 -14.46 6.36 24.02
N ALA A 36 -14.81 7.29 23.13
CA ALA A 36 -14.92 7.04 21.70
C ALA A 36 -13.57 6.61 21.09
N ILE A 37 -12.47 7.28 21.45
CA ILE A 37 -11.13 6.88 20.98
C ILE A 37 -10.75 5.50 21.50
N ARG A 38 -11.02 5.22 22.79
CA ARG A 38 -10.69 3.92 23.40
C ARG A 38 -11.46 2.77 22.78
N ASN A 39 -12.74 2.98 22.49
CA ASN A 39 -13.63 1.93 21.97
C ASN A 39 -13.51 1.75 20.46
N TYR A 40 -13.24 2.83 19.72
CA TYR A 40 -13.40 2.86 18.26
C TYR A 40 -12.17 3.38 17.49
N GLY A 41 -11.12 3.85 18.18
CA GLY A 41 -9.88 4.31 17.54
C GLY A 41 -9.93 5.79 17.12
N ALA A 42 -9.18 6.15 16.07
CA ALA A 42 -9.03 7.55 15.67
C ALA A 42 -10.36 8.19 15.24
N ILE A 43 -10.65 9.40 15.73
CA ILE A 43 -11.90 10.14 15.46
C ILE A 43 -12.09 10.40 13.96
N ASN A 44 -11.00 10.60 13.23
CA ASN A 44 -11.04 10.85 11.79
C ASN A 44 -11.72 9.70 11.02
N GLY A 45 -11.66 8.47 11.55
CA GLY A 45 -12.33 7.29 10.97
C GLY A 45 -13.87 7.35 11.03
N PHE A 46 -14.46 8.24 11.84
CA PHE A 46 -15.91 8.40 12.00
C PHE A 46 -16.44 9.73 11.44
N THR A 47 -15.60 10.47 10.73
CA THR A 47 -16.01 11.74 10.13
C THR A 47 -16.91 11.50 8.92
N THR A 48 -17.82 12.44 8.66
CA THR A 48 -18.67 12.40 7.47
C THR A 48 -17.99 13.02 6.24
N GLU A 49 -16.69 13.35 6.31
CA GLU A 49 -15.95 14.02 5.24
C GLU A 49 -15.95 13.23 3.94
N THR A 50 -15.77 11.91 4.03
CA THR A 50 -15.86 11.00 2.88
C THR A 50 -17.26 11.05 2.26
N TYR A 51 -18.31 10.98 3.08
CA TYR A 51 -19.70 11.04 2.60
C TYR A 51 -20.04 12.39 1.96
N GLU A 52 -19.57 13.50 2.55
CA GLU A 52 -19.75 14.83 1.97
C GLU A 52 -19.02 14.99 0.65
N SER A 53 -17.82 14.42 0.53
CA SER A 53 -17.05 14.37 -0.71
C SER A 53 -17.80 13.56 -1.78
N LEU A 54 -18.24 12.35 -1.45
CA LEU A 54 -19.04 11.51 -2.34
C LEU A 54 -20.33 12.21 -2.77
N HIS A 55 -21.04 12.86 -1.85
CA HIS A 55 -22.25 13.62 -2.15
C HIS A 55 -21.95 14.81 -3.07
N LYS A 56 -20.81 15.49 -2.91
CA LYS A 56 -20.36 16.55 -3.82
C LYS A 56 -20.12 16.01 -5.24
N PHE A 57 -19.45 14.87 -5.37
CA PHE A 57 -19.10 14.28 -6.66
C PHE A 57 -20.30 13.62 -7.35
N TYR A 58 -21.00 12.72 -6.67
CA TYR A 58 -22.04 11.89 -7.29
C TYR A 58 -23.42 12.55 -7.33
N ILE A 59 -23.69 13.54 -6.47
CA ILE A 59 -25.00 14.19 -6.41
C ILE A 59 -24.91 15.65 -6.85
N LYS A 60 -24.12 16.49 -6.18
CA LYS A 60 -24.12 17.95 -6.46
C LYS A 60 -23.63 18.28 -7.88
N ALA A 61 -22.56 17.64 -8.35
CA ALA A 61 -22.03 17.91 -9.69
C ALA A 61 -22.99 17.46 -10.80
N PRO A 62 -23.47 16.20 -10.85
CA PRO A 62 -24.49 15.76 -11.81
C PRO A 62 -25.79 16.57 -11.73
N TYR A 63 -26.24 16.92 -10.52
CA TYR A 63 -27.43 17.77 -10.35
C TYR A 63 -27.26 19.14 -11.00
N ARG A 64 -26.09 19.77 -10.86
CA ARG A 64 -25.77 21.05 -11.51
C ARG A 64 -25.70 20.94 -13.03
N MET A 65 -25.30 19.78 -13.56
CA MET A 65 -25.26 19.49 -15.00
C MET A 65 -26.63 19.09 -15.56
N SER A 66 -27.59 18.72 -14.70
CA SER A 66 -28.96 18.38 -15.08
C SER A 66 -29.79 19.62 -15.43
N ASN A 67 -30.85 19.44 -16.22
CA ASN A 67 -31.84 20.49 -16.48
C ASN A 67 -32.93 20.59 -15.37
N ARG A 68 -32.74 19.85 -14.25
CA ARG A 68 -33.62 19.77 -13.07
C ARG A 68 -35.04 19.22 -13.31
N ARG A 69 -35.39 18.78 -14.51
CA ARG A 69 -36.63 18.02 -14.77
C ARG A 69 -36.36 16.54 -14.56
N ASP A 70 -37.06 15.89 -13.63
CA ASP A 70 -36.77 14.50 -13.24
C ASP A 70 -35.28 14.28 -12.91
N ALA A 71 -34.78 15.11 -11.98
CA ALA A 71 -33.35 15.23 -11.69
C ALA A 71 -32.73 13.91 -11.21
N THR A 72 -33.47 13.07 -10.50
CA THR A 72 -32.97 11.79 -9.96
C THR A 72 -32.56 10.85 -11.08
N SER A 73 -33.42 10.65 -12.08
CA SER A 73 -33.12 9.81 -13.25
C SER A 73 -31.92 10.33 -14.03
N GLN A 74 -31.80 11.66 -14.17
CA GLN A 74 -30.67 12.28 -14.85
C GLN A 74 -29.36 12.11 -14.09
N ILE A 75 -29.36 12.30 -12.76
CA ILE A 75 -28.18 12.06 -11.92
C ILE A 75 -27.72 10.61 -12.05
N ILE A 76 -28.64 9.65 -11.92
CA ILE A 76 -28.32 8.22 -12.02
C ILE A 76 -27.71 7.89 -13.38
N ASN A 77 -28.30 8.40 -14.47
CA ASN A 77 -27.79 8.16 -15.81
C ASN A 77 -26.43 8.81 -16.05
N LEU A 78 -26.20 10.02 -15.55
CA LEU A 78 -24.92 10.72 -15.66
C LEU A 78 -23.81 10.00 -14.90
N VAL A 79 -24.07 9.60 -13.65
CA VAL A 79 -23.11 8.82 -12.86
C VAL A 79 -22.80 7.49 -13.53
N ARG A 80 -23.83 6.77 -14.00
CA ARG A 80 -23.64 5.51 -14.72
C ARG A 80 -22.81 5.70 -15.99
N HIS A 81 -23.10 6.73 -16.77
CA HIS A 81 -22.36 7.04 -17.99
C HIS A 81 -20.89 7.39 -17.70
N ASP A 82 -20.63 8.18 -16.66
CA ASP A 82 -19.28 8.52 -16.23
C ASP A 82 -18.50 7.29 -15.73
N SER A 83 -19.13 6.41 -14.96
CA SER A 83 -18.53 5.12 -14.55
C SER A 83 -18.21 4.22 -15.74
N ILE A 84 -19.11 4.12 -16.73
CA ILE A 84 -18.89 3.36 -17.96
C ILE A 84 -17.76 3.99 -18.77
N LEU A 85 -17.72 5.31 -18.94
CA LEU A 85 -16.65 5.99 -19.66
C LEU A 85 -15.29 5.82 -18.97
N ASN A 86 -15.22 5.92 -17.65
CA ASN A 86 -14.00 5.67 -16.90
C ASN A 86 -13.53 4.21 -17.05
N TYR A 87 -14.46 3.25 -17.03
CA TYR A 87 -14.15 1.84 -17.29
C TYR A 87 -13.66 1.63 -18.73
N LEU A 88 -14.35 2.20 -19.72
CA LEU A 88 -13.97 2.14 -21.13
C LEU A 88 -12.61 2.83 -21.39
N GLN A 89 -12.34 3.97 -20.76
CA GLN A 89 -11.04 4.65 -20.89
C GLN A 89 -9.90 3.81 -20.32
N LYS A 90 -10.12 3.10 -19.21
CA LYS A 90 -9.13 2.15 -18.68
C LYS A 90 -8.81 1.04 -19.68
N ILE A 91 -9.83 0.44 -20.31
CA ILE A 91 -9.62 -0.67 -21.26
C ILE A 91 -9.17 -0.23 -22.67
N THR A 92 -9.47 1.00 -23.11
CA THR A 92 -9.28 1.43 -24.51
C THR A 92 -8.05 2.33 -24.72
N SER A 93 -7.51 2.94 -23.66
CA SER A 93 -6.35 3.82 -23.79
C SER A 93 -5.06 3.01 -23.73
N PRO A 94 -4.18 3.02 -24.75
CA PRO A 94 -2.83 2.51 -24.56
C PRO A 94 -2.13 3.39 -23.50
N PRO A 95 -1.33 2.81 -22.60
CA PRO A 95 -0.78 3.54 -21.47
C PRO A 95 0.09 4.68 -22.00
N SER A 96 -0.37 5.91 -21.84
CA SER A 96 0.52 7.05 -21.90
C SER A 96 1.45 6.92 -20.70
N ILE A 97 2.60 6.30 -20.92
CA ILE A 97 3.70 6.24 -19.98
C ILE A 97 4.08 7.70 -19.73
N LYS A 98 3.51 8.32 -18.70
CA LYS A 98 4.13 9.49 -18.09
C LYS A 98 5.41 8.96 -17.45
N LYS A 99 6.50 8.92 -18.23
CA LYS A 99 7.87 8.73 -17.73
C LYS A 99 8.22 9.95 -16.88
N HIS A 100 7.63 10.05 -15.69
CA HIS A 100 8.21 10.85 -14.64
C HIS A 100 9.54 10.18 -14.28
N ARG A 101 10.65 10.90 -14.41
CA ARG A 101 11.95 10.47 -13.89
C ARG A 101 11.75 10.21 -12.40
N GLN A 102 11.68 8.93 -12.02
CA GLN A 102 11.53 8.52 -10.64
C GLN A 102 12.93 8.52 -10.03
N ILE A 103 13.16 9.41 -9.07
CA ILE A 103 14.30 9.26 -8.17
C ILE A 103 13.89 8.17 -7.19
N ARG A 104 14.49 6.99 -7.36
CA ARG A 104 14.32 5.85 -6.48
C ARG A 104 15.58 5.74 -5.65
N THR A 105 15.42 5.72 -4.33
CA THR A 105 16.56 5.58 -3.43
C THR A 105 16.12 4.80 -2.22
N LEU A 106 16.92 3.79 -1.88
CA LEU A 106 16.77 3.03 -0.65
C LEU A 106 17.16 3.88 0.56
N GLY A 107 16.40 3.76 1.65
CA GLY A 107 16.53 4.56 2.86
C GLY A 107 16.48 3.73 4.13
N GLY A 108 17.28 4.14 5.12
CA GLY A 108 17.33 3.54 6.46
C GLY A 108 17.90 2.12 6.43
N ILE A 109 19.23 2.02 6.42
CA ILE A 109 19.95 0.74 6.49
C ILE A 109 19.66 0.09 7.85
N GLU A 110 19.18 -1.15 7.80
CA GLU A 110 18.91 -1.98 8.98
C GLU A 110 20.10 -2.90 9.28
N GLY A 111 20.81 -3.37 8.24
CA GLY A 111 21.98 -4.23 8.39
C GLY A 111 22.69 -4.47 7.06
N SER A 112 23.86 -5.09 7.13
CA SER A 112 24.63 -5.52 5.96
C SER A 112 25.35 -6.82 6.29
N PHE A 113 25.29 -7.77 5.38
CA PHE A 113 25.93 -9.07 5.51
C PHE A 113 26.31 -9.63 4.14
N THR A 114 27.20 -10.60 4.12
CA THR A 114 27.53 -11.38 2.92
C THR A 114 26.68 -12.65 2.89
N LEU A 115 26.50 -13.24 1.71
CA LEU A 115 25.61 -14.40 1.56
C LEU A 115 26.09 -15.62 2.37
N ASP A 116 27.42 -15.79 2.52
CA ASP A 116 28.03 -16.83 3.35
C ASP A 116 27.73 -16.67 4.86
N THR A 117 27.61 -15.44 5.35
CA THR A 117 27.32 -15.12 6.76
C THR A 117 25.82 -14.96 7.06
N PHE A 118 24.94 -15.26 6.09
CA PHE A 118 23.50 -15.01 6.20
C PHE A 118 22.86 -15.66 7.43
N ASN A 119 23.14 -16.95 7.69
CA ASN A 119 22.51 -17.67 8.80
C ASN A 119 22.93 -17.08 10.16
N ASP A 120 24.21 -16.76 10.32
CA ASP A 120 24.74 -16.16 11.54
C ASP A 120 24.10 -14.79 11.80
N PHE A 121 23.97 -13.97 10.75
CA PHE A 121 23.28 -12.68 10.83
C PHE A 121 21.82 -12.83 11.25
N VAL A 122 21.08 -13.77 10.64
CA VAL A 122 19.66 -14.01 10.96
C VAL A 122 19.47 -14.44 12.41
N ASP A 123 20.32 -15.34 12.90
CA ASP A 123 20.23 -15.84 14.28
C ASP A 123 20.58 -14.74 15.30
N GLU A 124 21.63 -13.95 15.05
CA GLU A 124 21.94 -12.79 15.89
C GLU A 124 20.78 -11.77 15.88
N TYR A 125 20.23 -11.46 14.71
CA TYR A 125 19.16 -10.47 14.57
C TYR A 125 17.88 -10.91 15.29
N ARG A 126 17.52 -12.21 15.23
CA ARG A 126 16.38 -12.79 15.96
C ARG A 126 16.49 -12.66 17.47
N THR A 127 17.70 -12.74 18.02
CA THR A 127 17.90 -12.64 19.48
C THR A 127 17.85 -11.20 19.99
N THR A 128 18.20 -10.24 19.13
CA THR A 128 18.40 -8.83 19.51
C THR A 128 17.21 -7.94 19.16
N HIS A 129 16.41 -8.31 18.16
CA HIS A 129 15.34 -7.47 17.61
C HIS A 129 14.00 -8.22 17.53
N PHE A 130 12.91 -7.46 17.57
CA PHE A 130 11.58 -7.98 17.25
C PHE A 130 11.42 -8.14 15.74
N LEU A 131 11.08 -9.34 15.27
CA LEU A 131 10.72 -9.60 13.88
C LEU A 131 9.21 -9.73 13.72
N ALA A 132 8.70 -9.11 12.67
CA ALA A 132 7.35 -9.35 12.19
C ALA A 132 7.30 -10.60 11.32
N LEU A 133 6.11 -11.18 11.16
CA LEU A 133 5.88 -12.37 10.33
C LEU A 133 6.40 -12.19 8.90
N GLU A 134 6.26 -11.01 8.30
CA GLU A 134 6.77 -10.71 6.97
C GLU A 134 8.30 -10.77 6.88
N ALA A 135 9.02 -10.26 7.89
CA ALA A 135 10.47 -10.30 7.94
C ALA A 135 10.99 -11.72 8.22
N GLU A 136 10.33 -12.47 9.11
CA GLU A 136 10.65 -13.88 9.31
C GLU A 136 10.47 -14.65 8.01
N LYS A 137 9.36 -14.41 7.30
CA LYS A 137 9.10 -15.05 6.02
C LYS A 137 10.12 -14.65 4.96
N ALA A 138 10.58 -13.40 4.98
CA ALA A 138 11.64 -12.93 4.10
C ALA A 138 12.91 -13.77 4.28
N PHE A 139 13.36 -13.95 5.53
CA PHE A 139 14.56 -14.74 5.82
C PHE A 139 14.43 -16.21 5.41
N GLU A 140 13.25 -16.81 5.57
CA GLU A 140 13.01 -18.19 5.13
C GLU A 140 13.18 -18.37 3.61
N VAL A 141 12.74 -17.41 2.81
CA VAL A 141 12.65 -17.57 1.34
C VAL A 141 13.73 -16.80 0.57
N LEU A 142 14.56 -16.00 1.24
CA LEU A 142 15.53 -15.10 0.60
C LEU A 142 16.53 -15.87 -0.26
N ILE A 143 17.14 -16.93 0.29
CA ILE A 143 18.17 -17.71 -0.42
C ILE A 143 17.59 -18.36 -1.68
N ASP A 144 16.43 -19.02 -1.57
CA ASP A 144 15.77 -19.65 -2.72
C ASP A 144 15.38 -18.63 -3.79
N SER A 145 14.92 -17.44 -3.36
CA SER A 145 14.54 -16.35 -4.28
C SER A 145 15.76 -15.72 -4.95
N LEU A 146 16.89 -15.60 -4.23
CA LEU A 146 18.15 -15.12 -4.78
C LEU A 146 18.78 -16.12 -5.75
N ASN A 147 18.69 -17.43 -5.48
CA ASN A 147 19.17 -18.45 -6.41
C ASN A 147 18.46 -18.35 -7.77
N GLN A 148 17.13 -18.22 -7.75
CA GLN A 148 16.35 -17.97 -8.98
C GLN A 148 16.75 -16.67 -9.68
N TYR A 149 17.15 -15.65 -8.93
CA TYR A 149 17.62 -14.39 -9.48
C TYR A 149 19.02 -14.51 -10.10
N PHE A 150 19.95 -15.22 -9.46
CA PHE A 150 21.29 -15.45 -9.97
C PHE A 150 21.28 -16.29 -11.26
N ASP A 151 20.34 -17.23 -11.40
CA ASP A 151 20.15 -18.00 -12.64
C ASP A 151 19.85 -17.11 -13.86
N LEU A 152 19.38 -15.87 -13.65
CA LEU A 152 19.10 -14.90 -14.71
C LEU A 152 20.33 -14.06 -15.11
N ILE A 153 21.41 -14.10 -14.34
CA ILE A 153 22.60 -13.28 -14.59
C ILE A 153 23.68 -14.12 -15.26
N GLU A 154 24.11 -13.68 -16.44
CA GLU A 154 25.21 -14.33 -17.15
C GLU A 154 26.57 -14.06 -16.47
N ASN A 155 27.46 -15.06 -16.51
CA ASN A 155 28.87 -14.97 -16.08
C ASN A 155 29.13 -14.79 -14.57
N ILE A 156 28.23 -15.26 -13.70
CA ILE A 156 28.48 -15.33 -12.25
C ILE A 156 29.14 -16.67 -11.89
N THR A 157 30.17 -16.63 -11.04
CA THR A 157 30.74 -17.85 -10.42
C THR A 157 30.23 -18.06 -9.00
N ASN A 158 30.30 -19.29 -8.48
CA ASN A 158 29.91 -19.57 -7.08
C ASN A 158 30.70 -18.73 -6.06
N LYS A 159 31.95 -18.38 -6.36
CA LYS A 159 32.76 -17.50 -5.51
C LYS A 159 32.20 -16.08 -5.46
N ASP A 160 31.64 -15.61 -6.58
CA ASP A 160 31.01 -14.28 -6.63
C ASP A 160 29.69 -14.28 -5.85
N ILE A 161 28.94 -15.38 -5.90
CA ILE A 161 27.70 -15.58 -5.12
C ILE A 161 28.00 -15.53 -3.62
N GLU A 162 28.99 -16.28 -3.14
CA GLU A 162 29.38 -16.30 -1.72
C GLU A 162 29.88 -14.92 -1.25
N ALA A 163 30.64 -14.22 -2.09
CA ALA A 163 31.16 -12.88 -1.80
C ALA A 163 30.13 -11.75 -2.03
N THR A 164 28.89 -12.09 -2.41
CA THR A 164 27.84 -11.09 -2.65
C THR A 164 27.42 -10.44 -1.34
N ILE A 165 27.45 -9.11 -1.33
CA ILE A 165 27.04 -8.30 -0.18
C ILE A 165 25.57 -7.91 -0.34
N ILE A 166 24.80 -8.14 0.71
CA ILE A 166 23.40 -7.73 0.83
C ILE A 166 23.32 -6.63 1.89
N LYS A 167 22.85 -5.44 1.48
CA LYS A 167 22.51 -4.34 2.38
C LYS A 167 21.01 -4.32 2.56
N TRP A 168 20.53 -4.53 3.78
CA TRP A 168 19.10 -4.51 4.10
C TRP A 168 18.64 -3.10 4.45
N TYR A 169 17.54 -2.66 3.85
CA TYR A 169 16.92 -1.35 4.06
C TYR A 169 15.48 -1.46 4.57
N THR A 170 15.04 -0.39 5.25
CA THR A 170 13.71 -0.30 5.86
C THR A 170 12.68 0.39 4.97
N SER A 171 13.13 1.20 4.02
CA SER A 171 12.25 2.01 3.18
C SER A 171 12.85 2.29 1.81
N ALA A 172 12.00 2.63 0.85
CA ALA A 172 12.40 3.17 -0.44
C ALA A 172 11.44 4.28 -0.88
N PHE A 173 11.99 5.28 -1.54
CA PHE A 173 11.22 6.36 -2.18
C PHE A 173 10.95 5.98 -3.63
N ILE A 174 9.70 6.01 -4.08
CA ILE A 174 9.33 5.67 -5.47
C ILE A 174 9.06 6.95 -6.28
N ARG A 175 8.50 7.98 -5.63
CA ARG A 175 8.22 9.32 -6.16
C ARG A 175 8.60 10.36 -5.09
N GLU A 176 8.45 11.66 -5.40
CA GLU A 176 8.76 12.74 -4.43
C GLU A 176 7.97 12.64 -3.11
N VAL A 177 6.85 11.92 -3.08
CA VAL A 177 5.96 11.79 -1.91
C VAL A 177 5.75 10.33 -1.48
N ASP A 178 5.80 9.38 -2.43
CA ASP A 178 5.45 7.99 -2.16
C ASP A 178 6.62 7.22 -1.53
N THR A 179 6.41 6.75 -0.29
CA THR A 179 7.38 5.95 0.47
C THR A 179 6.85 4.55 0.71
N ILE A 180 7.57 3.53 0.25
CA ILE A 180 7.34 2.13 0.61
C ILE A 180 8.19 1.74 1.82
N ARG A 181 7.66 0.85 2.66
CA ARG A 181 8.31 0.40 3.89
C ARG A 181 8.33 -1.12 3.98
N ALA A 182 9.39 -1.64 4.58
CA ALA A 182 9.57 -3.05 4.93
C ALA A 182 10.30 -3.11 6.28
N LYS A 183 9.58 -2.84 7.37
CA LYS A 183 10.15 -2.75 8.71
C LYS A 183 9.29 -3.46 9.76
N SER A 184 9.92 -4.30 10.57
CA SER A 184 9.26 -5.05 11.66
C SER A 184 8.75 -4.18 12.80
N ASN A 185 9.45 -3.08 13.10
CA ASN A 185 9.07 -2.16 14.17
C ASN A 185 9.09 -0.69 13.70
N TYR A 186 7.92 -0.19 13.35
CA TYR A 186 7.66 1.20 12.99
C TYR A 186 6.57 1.75 13.91
N TYR A 187 6.94 2.61 14.85
CA TYR A 187 6.06 3.09 15.93
C TYR A 187 5.32 1.95 16.67
N ASN A 188 6.06 0.90 17.06
CA ASN A 188 5.56 -0.29 17.77
C ASN A 188 4.61 -1.18 16.96
N ALA A 189 4.61 -1.06 15.63
CA ALA A 189 3.86 -1.92 14.73
C ALA A 189 4.67 -2.29 13.48
N PRO A 190 4.42 -3.45 12.86
CA PRO A 190 5.03 -3.79 11.59
C PRO A 190 4.50 -2.91 10.45
N ALA A 191 5.39 -2.46 9.57
CA ALA A 191 5.07 -1.65 8.40
C ALA A 191 5.66 -2.29 7.14
N PHE A 192 4.80 -3.02 6.40
CA PHE A 192 5.13 -3.67 5.14
C PHE A 192 4.12 -3.25 4.08
N SER A 193 4.60 -2.57 3.04
CA SER A 193 3.76 -2.02 1.98
C SER A 193 3.31 -3.10 0.99
N ASP A 194 2.04 -3.01 0.58
CA ASP A 194 1.57 -3.65 -0.66
C ASP A 194 1.84 -2.71 -1.85
N ILE A 195 2.13 -3.28 -3.01
CA ILE A 195 2.60 -2.54 -4.18
C ILE A 195 1.95 -3.01 -5.47
N ALA A 196 1.81 -2.07 -6.41
CA ALA A 196 1.52 -2.33 -7.81
C ALA A 196 2.84 -2.41 -8.59
N ILE A 197 2.99 -3.44 -9.43
CA ILE A 197 4.19 -3.73 -10.21
C ILE A 197 3.82 -3.73 -11.69
N ASN A 198 4.64 -3.07 -12.50
CA ASN A 198 4.52 -3.12 -13.95
C ASN A 198 5.21 -4.39 -14.47
N MET A 199 4.44 -5.29 -15.08
CA MET A 199 5.00 -6.51 -15.64
C MET A 199 5.49 -6.26 -17.07
N ASN A 200 6.57 -6.93 -17.48
CA ASN A 200 7.00 -6.85 -18.87
C ASN A 200 5.91 -7.45 -19.79
N LYS A 201 5.74 -6.91 -21.00
CA LYS A 201 4.66 -7.28 -21.91
C LYS A 201 4.63 -8.78 -22.23
N GLU A 202 5.80 -9.39 -22.42
CA GLU A 202 5.94 -10.82 -22.73
C GLU A 202 5.54 -11.72 -21.55
N GLU A 203 5.73 -11.25 -20.33
CA GLU A 203 5.34 -11.99 -19.13
C GLU A 203 3.87 -11.74 -18.79
N ALA A 204 3.37 -10.53 -19.03
CA ALA A 204 1.97 -10.17 -18.79
C ALA A 204 0.96 -11.02 -19.59
N GLU A 205 1.37 -11.62 -20.71
CA GLU A 205 0.53 -12.56 -21.48
C GLU A 205 0.31 -13.91 -20.78
N LYS A 206 1.17 -14.27 -19.82
CA LYS A 206 1.12 -15.56 -19.10
C LYS A 206 0.29 -15.50 -17.81
N TYR A 207 -0.03 -14.31 -17.32
CA TYR A 207 -0.71 -14.09 -16.04
C TYR A 207 -1.92 -13.17 -16.21
N ASN A 208 -2.90 -13.31 -15.31
CA ASN A 208 -4.00 -12.36 -15.25
C ASN A 208 -3.47 -11.04 -14.71
N THR A 209 -3.51 -9.99 -15.53
CA THR A 209 -3.10 -8.64 -15.16
C THR A 209 -4.26 -7.68 -15.37
N ILE A 210 -4.25 -6.55 -14.66
CA ILE A 210 -5.10 -5.40 -15.01
C ILE A 210 -4.20 -4.39 -15.68
N ASP A 211 -4.38 -4.19 -16.98
CA ASP A 211 -3.59 -3.24 -17.78
C ASP A 211 -2.07 -3.46 -17.67
N GLY A 212 -1.62 -4.72 -17.53
CA GLY A 212 -0.20 -5.07 -17.34
C GLY A 212 0.31 -4.92 -15.90
N VAL A 213 -0.57 -4.60 -14.95
CA VAL A 213 -0.23 -4.43 -13.53
C VAL A 213 -0.54 -5.69 -12.73
N CYS A 214 0.42 -6.06 -11.88
CA CYS A 214 0.31 -7.12 -10.89
C CYS A 214 0.48 -6.56 -9.47
N PHE A 215 0.11 -7.34 -8.46
CA PHE A 215 0.20 -6.90 -7.07
C PHE A 215 1.06 -7.84 -6.24
N ALA A 216 1.82 -7.26 -5.32
CA ALA A 216 2.61 -8.02 -4.38
C ALA A 216 2.72 -7.30 -3.03
N LYS A 217 3.02 -8.07 -1.99
CA LYS A 217 3.42 -7.54 -0.69
C LYS A 217 4.94 -7.53 -0.60
N ILE A 218 5.53 -6.40 -0.20
CA ILE A 218 6.97 -6.34 0.06
C ILE A 218 7.28 -7.09 1.36
N LEU A 219 8.30 -7.96 1.32
CA LEU A 219 8.84 -8.63 2.49
C LEU A 219 10.19 -8.04 2.91
N MET A 220 11.04 -7.64 1.96
CA MET A 220 12.36 -7.09 2.24
C MET A 220 12.81 -6.14 1.13
N LEU A 221 13.52 -5.08 1.48
CA LEU A 221 14.17 -4.16 0.55
C LEU A 221 15.67 -4.28 0.72
N PHE A 222 16.42 -4.50 -0.35
CA PHE A 222 17.86 -4.69 -0.22
C PHE A 222 18.65 -4.20 -1.43
N GLY A 223 19.87 -3.76 -1.17
CA GLY A 223 20.89 -3.53 -2.18
C GLY A 223 21.73 -4.79 -2.34
N LEU A 224 21.90 -5.26 -3.57
CA LEU A 224 22.69 -6.43 -3.90
C LEU A 224 23.98 -5.99 -4.62
N LYS A 225 25.14 -6.27 -4.02
CA LYS A 225 26.44 -5.98 -4.62
C LYS A 225 27.19 -7.27 -4.89
N ILE A 226 27.13 -7.70 -6.16
CA ILE A 226 27.89 -8.84 -6.67
C ILE A 226 29.29 -8.32 -7.11
N PRO A 227 30.38 -9.07 -6.85
CA PRO A 227 31.70 -8.71 -7.36
C PRO A 227 31.67 -8.46 -8.88
N SER A 228 32.35 -7.41 -9.34
CA SER A 228 32.42 -7.03 -10.77
C SER A 228 31.12 -6.53 -11.41
N HIS A 229 30.00 -6.48 -10.69
CA HIS A 229 28.74 -5.91 -11.16
C HIS A 229 28.37 -4.64 -10.38
N ASP A 230 27.51 -3.80 -10.95
CA ASP A 230 26.97 -2.64 -10.26
C ASP A 230 26.03 -3.06 -9.11
N GLU A 231 25.89 -2.17 -8.11
CA GLU A 231 24.94 -2.41 -7.02
C GLU A 231 23.51 -2.28 -7.54
N GLN A 232 22.68 -3.29 -7.26
CA GLN A 232 21.29 -3.34 -7.70
C GLN A 232 20.36 -3.12 -6.53
N GLU A 233 19.38 -2.23 -6.69
CA GLU A 233 18.34 -2.00 -5.69
C GLU A 233 17.14 -2.93 -5.97
N LEU A 234 16.92 -3.89 -5.06
CA LEU A 234 15.98 -4.99 -5.25
C LEU A 234 14.97 -5.07 -4.09
N ALA A 235 13.85 -5.74 -4.35
CA ALA A 235 12.82 -6.05 -3.36
C ALA A 235 12.46 -7.53 -3.43
N LEU A 236 12.38 -8.18 -2.27
CA LEU A 236 11.76 -9.50 -2.14
C LEU A 236 10.26 -9.33 -1.92
N VAL A 237 9.45 -9.97 -2.76
CA VAL A 237 8.00 -9.78 -2.76
C VAL A 237 7.25 -11.11 -2.69
N HIS A 238 6.03 -11.04 -2.15
CA HIS A 238 5.06 -12.13 -2.09
C HIS A 238 3.85 -11.79 -2.96
N TRP A 239 3.57 -12.61 -3.97
CA TRP A 239 2.59 -12.29 -5.00
C TRP A 239 1.13 -12.47 -4.58
N TYR A 240 0.27 -11.61 -5.15
CA TYR A 240 -1.16 -11.83 -5.24
C TYR A 240 -1.54 -12.16 -6.67
N ASP A 241 -2.44 -13.14 -6.82
CA ASP A 241 -3.05 -13.53 -8.08
C ASP A 241 -4.55 -13.21 -8.04
N PHE A 242 -5.18 -13.08 -9.20
CA PHE A 242 -6.63 -12.92 -9.24
C PHE A 242 -7.32 -14.16 -8.67
N LYS A 243 -8.43 -13.91 -7.97
CA LYS A 243 -9.18 -15.01 -7.36
C LYS A 243 -9.74 -15.95 -8.44
N TYR A 244 -10.20 -15.36 -9.54
CA TYR A 244 -10.80 -16.06 -10.67
C TYR A 244 -10.05 -15.71 -11.95
N ASN A 245 -9.88 -16.71 -12.82
CA ASN A 245 -9.25 -16.52 -14.14
C ASN A 245 -10.26 -16.04 -15.21
N ASP A 246 -11.52 -15.84 -14.82
CA ASP A 246 -12.54 -15.27 -15.68
C ASP A 246 -12.47 -13.74 -15.63
N LEU A 247 -12.24 -13.11 -16.78
CA LEU A 247 -12.21 -11.66 -16.98
C LEU A 247 -13.44 -10.95 -16.39
N HIS A 248 -14.61 -11.60 -16.40
CA HIS A 248 -15.85 -11.05 -15.84
C HIS A 248 -15.91 -11.08 -14.31
N CYS A 249 -15.03 -11.85 -13.66
CA CYS A 249 -15.00 -12.04 -12.21
C CYS A 249 -13.73 -11.45 -11.54
N LEU A 250 -12.89 -10.73 -12.29
CA LEU A 250 -11.69 -10.07 -11.76
C LEU A 250 -12.02 -8.96 -10.77
N PHE A 251 -13.21 -8.37 -10.90
CA PHE A 251 -13.67 -7.27 -10.08
C PHE A 251 -14.87 -7.68 -9.23
N LYS A 252 -14.88 -7.21 -7.99
CA LYS A 252 -16.02 -7.32 -7.11
C LYS A 252 -16.16 -6.00 -6.35
N TYR A 253 -17.34 -5.38 -6.47
CA TYR A 253 -17.59 -4.01 -6.00
C TYR A 253 -16.64 -2.98 -6.63
N ASP A 254 -16.33 -3.14 -7.92
CA ASP A 254 -15.40 -2.30 -8.68
C ASP A 254 -13.94 -2.31 -8.18
N CYS A 255 -13.60 -3.19 -7.23
CA CYS A 255 -12.25 -3.42 -6.75
C CYS A 255 -11.68 -4.73 -7.30
N SER A 256 -10.39 -4.74 -7.61
CA SER A 256 -9.67 -5.96 -8.03
C SER A 256 -9.72 -7.00 -6.91
N TYR A 257 -10.17 -8.21 -7.24
CA TYR A 257 -10.37 -9.28 -6.27
C TYR A 257 -9.29 -10.35 -6.38
N VAL A 258 -8.42 -10.38 -5.37
CA VAL A 258 -7.16 -11.13 -5.40
C VAL A 258 -7.05 -12.12 -4.25
N LYS A 259 -6.17 -13.11 -4.40
CA LYS A 259 -5.77 -14.09 -3.40
C LYS A 259 -4.25 -14.06 -3.29
N ARG A 260 -3.69 -14.39 -2.13
CA ARG A 260 -2.25 -14.56 -1.97
C ARG A 260 -1.85 -15.94 -2.49
N ILE A 261 -0.76 -16.02 -3.24
CA ILE A 261 -0.20 -17.28 -3.76
C ILE A 261 1.19 -17.51 -3.16
N PRO A 262 1.61 -18.77 -2.93
CA PRO A 262 2.90 -19.08 -2.31
C PRO A 262 4.07 -18.92 -3.31
N MET A 263 4.15 -17.77 -3.96
CA MET A 263 5.18 -17.40 -4.92
C MET A 263 5.95 -16.21 -4.38
N PHE A 264 7.27 -16.36 -4.29
CA PHE A 264 8.20 -15.37 -3.77
C PHE A 264 9.27 -15.15 -4.81
N THR A 265 9.52 -13.89 -5.17
CA THR A 265 10.54 -13.56 -6.17
C THR A 265 11.25 -12.28 -5.78
N VAL A 266 12.46 -12.11 -6.31
CA VAL A 266 13.19 -10.85 -6.27
C VAL A 266 12.79 -10.03 -7.49
N ILE A 267 12.47 -8.76 -7.28
CA ILE A 267 12.17 -7.80 -8.35
C ILE A 267 13.07 -6.57 -8.22
N ALA A 268 13.33 -5.91 -9.33
CA ALA A 268 13.98 -4.61 -9.30
C ALA A 268 13.02 -3.55 -8.73
N ILE A 269 13.52 -2.67 -7.88
CA ILE A 269 12.70 -1.61 -7.28
C ILE A 269 12.11 -0.72 -8.37
N GLU A 270 12.79 -0.56 -9.50
CA GLU A 270 12.30 0.21 -10.66
C GLU A 270 10.99 -0.31 -11.27
N SER A 271 10.67 -1.60 -11.11
CA SER A 271 9.44 -2.19 -11.63
C SER A 271 8.20 -1.79 -10.82
N ILE A 272 8.38 -1.25 -9.61
CA ILE A 272 7.30 -0.86 -8.72
C ILE A 272 6.66 0.45 -9.22
N ILE A 273 5.35 0.50 -9.44
CA ILE A 273 4.66 1.69 -9.95
C ILE A 273 4.32 2.66 -8.81
N GLU A 274 3.68 2.12 -7.77
CA GLU A 274 3.16 2.85 -6.61
C GLU A 274 2.76 1.89 -5.47
N PRO A 275 2.72 2.37 -4.22
CA PRO A 275 2.08 1.64 -3.14
C PRO A 275 0.56 1.53 -3.36
N VAL A 276 -0.02 0.40 -2.97
CA VAL A 276 -1.47 0.16 -2.98
C VAL A 276 -1.92 -0.30 -1.60
N HIS A 277 -3.23 -0.29 -1.35
CA HIS A 277 -3.79 -0.83 -0.11
C HIS A 277 -4.56 -2.12 -0.42
N ILE A 278 -4.08 -3.25 0.10
CA ILE A 278 -4.74 -4.55 -0.06
C ILE A 278 -5.49 -4.89 1.22
N ILE A 279 -6.82 -4.93 1.13
CA ILE A 279 -7.70 -5.08 2.29
C ILE A 279 -8.27 -6.51 2.29
N PRO A 280 -8.18 -7.26 3.41
CA PRO A 280 -8.77 -8.58 3.50
C PRO A 280 -10.30 -8.52 3.39
N CYS A 281 -10.89 -9.46 2.66
CA CYS A 281 -12.32 -9.68 2.67
C CYS A 281 -12.71 -10.31 4.01
N PHE A 282 -13.35 -9.51 4.88
CA PHE A 282 -13.85 -10.00 6.17
C PHE A 282 -14.73 -11.24 5.98
N ASN A 283 -14.54 -12.24 6.85
CA ASN A 283 -15.20 -13.56 6.84
C ASN A 283 -14.73 -14.55 5.77
N LYS A 284 -13.71 -14.22 4.98
CA LYS A 284 -13.14 -15.15 3.98
C LYS A 284 -11.64 -15.28 4.14
N THR A 285 -11.13 -16.49 3.98
CA THR A 285 -9.70 -16.80 4.08
C THR A 285 -9.01 -16.60 2.74
N ASN A 286 -7.85 -15.95 2.76
CA ASN A 286 -7.00 -15.71 1.58
C ASN A 286 -7.72 -15.00 0.41
N GLU A 287 -8.51 -13.98 0.72
CA GLU A 287 -9.23 -13.18 -0.26
C GLU A 287 -9.13 -11.70 0.10
N TYR A 288 -8.82 -10.87 -0.89
CA TYR A 288 -8.47 -9.47 -0.69
C TYR A 288 -9.01 -8.59 -1.81
N PHE A 289 -9.18 -7.31 -1.50
CA PHE A 289 -9.52 -6.26 -2.46
C PHE A 289 -8.36 -5.30 -2.58
N VAL A 290 -8.02 -4.92 -3.81
CA VAL A 290 -7.03 -3.86 -4.05
C VAL A 290 -7.72 -2.51 -4.13
N ASN A 291 -7.25 -1.56 -3.32
CA ASN A 291 -7.66 -0.17 -3.38
C ASN A 291 -6.48 0.69 -3.88
N TYR A 292 -6.69 1.34 -5.03
CA TYR A 292 -5.76 2.31 -5.64
C TYR A 292 -5.95 3.74 -5.11
N PHE A 293 -7.08 4.02 -4.47
CA PHE A 293 -7.39 5.35 -3.94
C PHE A 293 -6.85 5.46 -2.51
N ILE A 294 -5.55 5.69 -2.40
CA ILE A 294 -4.90 6.16 -1.18
C ILE A 294 -4.96 7.69 -1.24
N PHE A 295 -5.91 8.28 -0.53
CA PHE A 295 -6.02 9.74 -0.34
C PHE A 295 -5.36 10.15 0.97
#